data_AF-A0AAJ5BYG7-F1
#
_entry.id   AF-A0AAJ5BYG7-F1
#
_cell.length_a   1.000
_cell.length_b   1.000
_cell.length_c   1.000
_cell.angle_alpha   90.00
_cell.angle_beta   90.00
_cell.angle_gamma   90.00
#
_symmetry.space_group_name_H-M   'P 1'
#
loop_
_entity.id
_entity.type
_entity.pdbx_description
1 polymer ?
#
loop_
_entity_poly.entity_id
_entity_poly.type
_entity_poly.pdbx_seq_one_letter_code
_entity_poly.pdbx_strand_id
1 'polypeptide(L)'
;MKKLFLAVSAVLFSLTLTFAQEVNPEEKAKATVTEWTQQLNLTEDQQAQIYNVVLEHKKAKLALKADTTAAADAKATQIEALNSDLDKKVSDLLTDEQKPLYAKIVEARAAKKATMPEPKQVQ
;
A
#
# COMPACT_ATOMS: atom_id res chain seq x y z
N MET A 1 4.17 -50.36 30.82
CA MET A 1 4.94 -49.46 29.94
C MET A 1 4.09 -49.13 28.72
N LYS A 2 4.00 -47.82 28.35
CA LYS A 2 3.83 -47.27 26.98
C LYS A 2 2.56 -47.71 26.20
N LYS A 3 1.68 -46.88 25.62
CA LYS A 3 1.62 -45.46 25.22
C LYS A 3 0.12 -45.11 25.03
N LEU A 4 -0.30 -43.89 25.39
CA LEU A 4 -1.58 -43.31 24.99
C LEU A 4 -1.55 -43.01 23.47
N PHE A 5 -2.52 -43.54 22.72
CA PHE A 5 -2.87 -43.07 21.38
C PHE A 5 -4.40 -42.81 21.43
N LEU A 6 -4.85 -41.56 21.56
CA LEU A 6 -5.05 -40.57 20.50
C LEU A 6 -6.21 -40.97 19.57
N ALA A 7 -7.41 -40.47 19.90
CA ALA A 7 -8.54 -40.34 18.99
C ALA A 7 -9.53 -39.29 19.55
N VAL A 8 -9.09 -38.03 19.66
CA VAL A 8 -10.04 -36.91 19.74
C VAL A 8 -10.39 -36.53 18.31
N SER A 9 -11.38 -37.26 17.77
CA SER A 9 -12.12 -36.82 16.59
C SER A 9 -13.07 -35.71 17.01
N ALA A 10 -12.64 -34.47 16.93
CA ALA A 10 -13.52 -33.30 16.91
C ALA A 10 -13.42 -32.66 15.52
N VAL A 11 -14.14 -33.26 14.58
CA VAL A 11 -14.51 -32.58 13.33
C VAL A 11 -15.46 -31.45 13.71
N LEU A 12 -15.25 -30.24 13.19
CA LEU A 12 -16.24 -29.45 12.43
C LEU A 12 -15.99 -27.94 12.58
N PHE A 13 -15.44 -27.37 11.49
CA PHE A 13 -15.83 -26.05 10.97
C PHE A 13 -15.69 -24.84 11.92
N SER A 14 -14.47 -24.56 12.40
CA SER A 14 -14.13 -23.18 12.72
C SER A 14 -14.03 -22.42 11.40
N LEU A 15 -15.06 -21.64 11.07
CA LEU A 15 -15.11 -20.70 9.97
C LEU A 15 -13.79 -19.94 9.86
N THR A 16 -12.91 -20.37 8.95
CA THR A 16 -11.85 -19.49 8.48
C THR A 16 -12.58 -18.39 7.73
N LEU A 17 -12.83 -17.26 8.41
CA LEU A 17 -13.04 -15.99 7.75
C LEU A 17 -11.75 -15.71 6.99
N THR A 18 -11.61 -16.33 5.83
CA THR A 18 -10.68 -15.93 4.81
C THR A 18 -11.19 -14.56 4.39
N PHE A 19 -10.77 -13.53 5.10
CA PHE A 19 -10.71 -12.19 4.54
C PHE A 19 -9.74 -12.32 3.37
N ALA A 20 -10.24 -12.77 2.22
CA ALA A 20 -9.74 -12.35 0.94
C ALA A 20 -9.70 -10.84 1.06
N GLN A 21 -8.53 -10.27 1.35
CA GLN A 21 -8.38 -8.88 1.73
C GLN A 21 -8.91 -8.05 0.59
N GLU A 22 -10.16 -7.61 0.69
CA GLU A 22 -10.77 -6.72 -0.28
C GLU A 22 -9.91 -5.46 -0.27
N VAL A 23 -9.15 -5.26 -1.35
CA VAL A 23 -8.24 -4.12 -1.48
C VAL A 23 -9.13 -2.91 -1.74
N ASN A 24 -9.69 -2.35 -0.68
CA ASN A 24 -10.48 -1.13 -0.77
C ASN A 24 -9.53 0.08 -0.87
N PRO A 25 -9.46 0.76 -2.03
CA PRO A 25 -8.53 1.87 -2.22
C PRO A 25 -8.88 3.09 -1.36
N GLU A 26 -10.14 3.26 -0.95
CA GLU A 26 -10.61 4.36 -0.10
C GLU A 26 -10.10 4.20 1.33
N GLU A 27 -10.25 3.00 1.91
CA GLU A 27 -9.70 2.70 3.23
C GLU A 27 -8.17 2.82 3.26
N LYS A 28 -7.50 2.38 2.19
CA LYS A 28 -6.04 2.53 2.07
C LYS A 28 -5.61 3.99 1.89
N ALA A 29 -6.38 4.79 1.18
CA ALA A 29 -6.12 6.22 1.04
C ALA A 29 -6.29 6.93 2.39
N LYS A 30 -7.40 6.66 3.09
CA LYS A 30 -7.68 7.19 4.41
C LYS A 30 -6.57 6.85 5.41
N ALA A 31 -6.15 5.59 5.48
CA ALA A 31 -5.05 5.17 6.34
C ALA A 31 -3.72 5.88 6.02
N THR A 32 -3.42 6.07 4.72
CA THR A 32 -2.22 6.80 4.29
C THR A 32 -2.28 8.27 4.74
N VAL A 33 -3.43 8.93 4.57
CA VAL A 33 -3.60 10.33 4.99
C VAL A 33 -3.51 10.44 6.50
N THR A 34 -4.13 9.55 7.27
CA THR A 34 -4.00 9.55 8.74
C THR A 34 -2.54 9.46 9.19
N GLU A 35 -1.77 8.56 8.58
CA GLU A 35 -0.35 8.42 8.87
C GLU A 35 0.44 9.69 8.49
N TRP A 36 0.19 10.26 7.31
CA TRP A 36 0.86 11.48 6.86
C TRP A 36 0.46 12.71 7.66
N THR A 37 -0.79 12.80 8.15
CA THR A 37 -1.22 13.85 9.06
C THR A 37 -0.38 13.85 10.34
N GLN A 38 -0.12 12.67 10.89
CA GLN A 38 0.72 12.54 12.10
C GLN A 38 2.18 12.92 11.84
N GLN A 39 2.72 12.61 10.66
CA GLN A 39 4.13 12.85 10.32
C GLN A 39 4.41 14.28 9.82
N LEU A 40 3.44 14.90 9.15
CA LEU A 40 3.58 16.18 8.46
C LEU A 40 2.75 17.30 9.11
N ASN A 41 1.93 16.98 10.12
CA ASN A 41 1.00 17.92 10.74
C ASN A 41 0.09 18.62 9.71
N LEU A 42 -0.60 17.82 8.89
CA LEU A 42 -1.44 18.31 7.79
C LEU A 42 -2.67 19.07 8.31
N THR A 43 -2.99 20.21 7.70
CA THR A 43 -4.27 20.90 7.93
C THR A 43 -5.45 20.10 7.35
N GLU A 44 -6.68 20.40 7.77
CA GLU A 44 -7.88 19.72 7.25
C GLU A 44 -8.01 19.88 5.72
N ASP A 45 -7.71 21.07 5.19
CA ASP A 45 -7.72 21.33 3.74
C ASP A 45 -6.65 20.50 3.01
N GLN A 46 -5.45 20.39 3.57
CA GLN A 46 -4.39 19.56 3.00
C GLN A 46 -4.78 18.07 3.04
N GLN A 47 -5.39 17.61 4.14
CA GLN A 47 -5.86 16.23 4.27
C GLN A 47 -6.88 15.88 3.19
N ALA A 48 -7.85 16.75 2.93
CA ALA A 48 -8.86 16.53 1.90
C ALA A 48 -8.26 16.48 0.48
N GLN A 49 -7.34 17.38 0.16
CA GLN A 49 -6.69 17.42 -1.16
C GLN A 49 -5.75 16.22 -1.35
N ILE A 50 -4.93 15.90 -0.35
CA ILE A 50 -4.01 14.76 -0.38
C ILE A 50 -4.78 13.45 -0.42
N TYR A 51 -5.93 13.33 0.25
CA TYR A 51 -6.78 12.14 0.17
C TYR A 51 -7.19 11.83 -1.28
N ASN A 52 -7.63 12.82 -2.03
CA ASN A 52 -8.05 12.63 -3.42
C ASN A 52 -6.87 12.17 -4.29
N VAL A 53 -5.70 12.81 -4.14
CA VAL A 53 -4.47 12.43 -4.87
C VAL A 53 -4.05 10.99 -4.53
N VAL A 54 -4.05 10.64 -3.24
CA VAL A 54 -3.68 9.29 -2.80
C VAL A 54 -4.70 8.26 -3.31
N LEU A 55 -6.00 8.57 -3.27
CA LEU A 55 -7.06 7.68 -3.74
C LEU A 55 -6.92 7.37 -5.23
N GLU A 56 -6.70 8.39 -6.06
CA GLU A 56 -6.41 8.20 -7.49
C GLU A 56 -5.19 7.32 -7.70
N HIS A 57 -4.09 7.58 -6.98
CA HIS A 57 -2.88 6.76 -7.06
C HIS A 57 -3.16 5.30 -6.68
N LYS A 58 -3.91 5.03 -5.59
CA LYS A 58 -4.26 3.65 -5.18
C LYS A 58 -5.12 2.96 -6.23
N LYS A 59 -6.11 3.65 -6.81
CA LYS A 59 -6.99 3.12 -7.87
C LYS A 59 -6.18 2.77 -9.12
N ALA A 60 -5.32 3.68 -9.59
CA ALA A 60 -4.46 3.46 -10.74
C ALA A 60 -3.49 2.29 -10.52
N LYS A 61 -2.86 2.23 -9.34
CA LYS A 61 -1.96 1.12 -8.99
C LYS A 61 -2.68 -0.22 -8.88
N LEU A 62 -3.92 -0.24 -8.39
CA LEU A 62 -4.74 -1.44 -8.35
C LEU A 62 -5.09 -1.92 -9.76
N ALA A 63 -5.50 -1.01 -10.65
CA ALA A 63 -5.79 -1.33 -12.05
C ALA A 63 -4.57 -1.93 -12.76
N LEU A 64 -3.38 -1.35 -12.60
CA LEU A 64 -2.14 -1.88 -13.19
C LEU A 64 -1.75 -3.26 -12.66
N LYS A 65 -2.04 -3.54 -11.39
CA LYS A 65 -1.80 -4.86 -10.79
C LYS A 65 -2.79 -5.90 -11.28
N ALA A 66 -4.02 -5.49 -11.55
CA ALA A 66 -5.08 -6.37 -12.04
C ALA A 66 -5.00 -6.61 -13.56
N ASP A 67 -4.36 -5.72 -14.31
CA ASP A 67 -4.11 -5.90 -15.74
C ASP A 67 -3.28 -7.16 -15.97
N THR A 68 -3.77 -8.13 -16.74
CA THR A 68 -3.04 -9.36 -17.08
C THR A 68 -2.33 -9.28 -18.43
N THR A 69 -2.51 -8.18 -19.18
CA THR A 69 -2.00 -8.00 -20.54
C THR A 69 -0.62 -7.37 -20.58
N ALA A 70 -0.28 -6.53 -19.60
CA ALA A 70 1.04 -5.90 -19.51
C ALA A 70 2.09 -6.81 -18.86
N ALA A 71 3.30 -6.79 -19.42
CA ALA A 71 4.48 -7.44 -18.86
C ALA A 71 4.83 -6.88 -17.47
N ALA A 72 5.45 -7.71 -16.62
CA ALA A 72 5.80 -7.33 -15.24
C ALA A 72 6.70 -6.09 -15.18
N ASP A 73 7.71 -6.00 -16.04
CA ASP A 73 8.63 -4.86 -16.08
C ASP A 73 7.92 -3.58 -16.53
N ALA A 74 7.03 -3.69 -17.52
CA ALA A 74 6.22 -2.56 -17.98
C ALA A 74 5.30 -2.03 -16.86
N LYS A 75 4.71 -2.92 -16.06
CA LYS A 75 3.92 -2.53 -14.88
C LYS A 75 4.80 -1.89 -13.81
N ALA A 76 6.01 -2.39 -13.60
CA ALA A 76 6.95 -1.81 -12.63
C ALA A 76 7.29 -0.36 -13.00
N THR A 77 7.64 -0.10 -14.27
CA THR A 77 7.90 1.26 -14.78
C THR A 77 6.67 2.16 -14.64
N GLN A 78 5.47 1.68 -14.96
CA GLN A 78 4.25 2.46 -14.80
C GLN A 78 3.93 2.77 -13.33
N ILE A 79 4.18 1.82 -12.42
CA ILE A 79 4.02 2.05 -10.98
C ILE A 79 5.04 3.07 -10.47
N GLU A 80 6.27 3.08 -10.99
CA GLU A 80 7.27 4.11 -10.66
C GLU A 80 6.82 5.50 -11.11
N ALA A 81 6.29 5.61 -12.34
CA ALA A 81 5.72 6.86 -12.84
C ALA A 81 4.55 7.33 -11.95
N LEU A 82 3.66 6.43 -11.55
CA LEU A 82 2.56 6.76 -10.61
C LEU A 82 3.06 7.21 -9.24
N ASN A 83 4.16 6.64 -8.74
CA ASN A 83 4.74 7.08 -7.46
C ASN A 83 5.36 8.48 -7.61
N SER A 84 6.06 8.74 -8.72
CA SER A 84 6.64 10.07 -8.99
C SER A 84 5.58 11.15 -9.16
N ASP A 85 4.47 10.83 -9.84
CA ASP A 85 3.33 11.74 -9.99
C ASP A 85 2.67 12.04 -8.64
N LEU A 86 2.47 11.01 -7.81
CA LEU A 86 1.99 11.16 -6.44
C LEU A 86 2.90 12.11 -5.64
N ASP A 87 4.21 11.89 -5.67
CA ASP A 87 5.15 12.68 -4.87
C ASP A 87 5.14 14.15 -5.28
N LYS A 88 5.09 14.42 -6.59
CA LYS A 88 4.99 15.77 -7.12
C LYS A 88 3.71 16.45 -6.63
N LYS A 89 2.55 15.82 -6.87
CA LYS A 89 1.23 16.37 -6.49
C LYS A 89 1.14 16.61 -4.99
N VAL A 90 1.66 15.70 -4.17
CA VAL A 90 1.65 15.88 -2.71
C VAL A 90 2.59 17.02 -2.32
N SER A 91 3.82 17.07 -2.86
CA SER A 91 4.77 18.14 -2.55
C SER A 91 4.24 19.54 -2.92
N ASP A 92 3.43 19.66 -3.97
CA ASP A 92 2.80 20.92 -4.38
C ASP A 92 1.71 21.40 -3.38
N LEU A 93 1.16 20.48 -2.58
CA LEU A 93 0.15 20.76 -1.55
C LEU A 93 0.74 21.04 -0.16
N LEU A 94 2.04 20.81 0.01
CA LEU A 94 2.74 20.96 1.29
C LEU A 94 3.38 22.34 1.42
N THR A 95 3.46 22.82 2.66
CA THR A 95 4.24 24.01 2.99
C THR A 95 5.74 23.71 2.91
N ASP A 96 6.56 24.75 2.84
CA ASP A 96 8.02 24.60 2.79
C ASP A 96 8.60 23.88 4.02
N GLU A 97 7.95 24.02 5.18
CA GLU A 97 8.33 23.32 6.42
C GLU A 97 7.97 21.82 6.39
N GLN A 98 6.92 21.44 5.65
CA GLN A 98 6.44 20.06 5.54
C GLN A 98 7.19 19.25 4.47
N LYS A 99 7.63 19.89 3.38
CA LYS A 99 8.40 19.25 2.29
C LYS A 99 9.60 18.41 2.76
N PRO A 100 10.49 18.87 3.67
CA PRO A 100 11.59 18.04 4.14
C PRO A 100 11.14 16.84 4.97
N LEU A 101 9.99 16.90 5.64
CA LEU A 101 9.42 15.74 6.35
C LEU A 101 8.86 14.73 5.35
N TYR A 102 8.21 15.21 4.29
CA TYR A 102 7.71 14.36 3.21
C TYR A 102 8.83 13.68 2.43
N ALA A 103 9.97 14.35 2.21
CA ALA A 103 11.14 13.73 1.60
C ALA A 103 11.59 12.46 2.34
N LYS A 104 11.53 12.44 3.69
CA LYS A 104 11.83 11.25 4.49
C LYS A 104 10.85 10.10 4.24
N ILE A 105 9.58 10.41 3.98
CA ILE A 105 8.56 9.41 3.61
C ILE A 105 8.88 8.80 2.25
N VAL A 106 9.26 9.63 1.28
CA VAL A 106 9.68 9.20 -0.06
C VAL A 106 10.93 8.32 0.01
N GLU A 107 11.94 8.74 0.78
CA GLU A 107 13.17 7.97 1.02
C GLU A 107 12.88 6.62 1.67
N ALA A 108 12.06 6.58 2.72
CA ALA A 108 11.68 5.33 3.40
C ALA A 108 10.96 4.36 2.44
N ARG A 109 10.11 4.89 1.55
CA ARG A 109 9.43 4.10 0.52
C ARG A 109 10.43 3.53 -0.50
N ALA A 110 11.41 4.33 -0.93
CA ALA A 110 12.46 3.88 -1.84
C ALA A 110 13.37 2.82 -1.18
N ALA A 111 13.77 3.01 0.07
CA ALA A 111 14.55 2.05 0.83
C ALA A 111 13.81 0.71 0.98
N LYS A 112 12.52 0.75 1.30
CA LYS A 112 11.69 -0.46 1.39
C LYS A 112 11.62 -1.22 0.07
N LYS A 113 11.58 -0.53 -1.07
CA LYS A 113 11.64 -1.14 -2.40
C LYS A 113 12.99 -1.85 -2.62
N ALA A 114 14.10 -1.22 -2.25
CA ALA A 114 15.44 -1.78 -2.41
C ALA A 114 15.68 -3.04 -1.55
N THR A 115 15.01 -3.16 -0.40
CA THR A 115 15.16 -4.31 0.51
C THR A 115 14.15 -5.44 0.27
N MET A 116 13.18 -5.27 -0.64
CA MET A 116 12.23 -6.34 -0.97
C MET A 116 12.88 -7.33 -1.94
N PRO A 117 12.90 -8.64 -1.65
CA PRO A 117 13.33 -9.63 -2.62
C PRO A 117 12.42 -9.54 -3.85
N GLU A 118 12.99 -9.67 -5.05
CA GLU A 118 12.21 -9.67 -6.29
C GLU A 118 11.03 -10.64 -6.15
N PRO A 119 9.82 -10.23 -6.54
CA PRO A 119 8.69 -11.15 -6.55
C PRO A 119 9.08 -12.31 -7.47
N LYS A 120 9.15 -13.54 -6.92
CA LYS A 120 9.39 -14.75 -7.71
C LYS A 120 8.45 -14.71 -8.90
N GLN A 121 9.04 -14.68 -10.10
CA GLN A 121 8.26 -14.74 -11.33
C GLN A 121 7.51 -16.06 -11.31
N VAL A 122 6.19 -16.00 -11.08
CA VAL A 122 5.32 -17.15 -11.23
C VAL A 122 5.09 -17.27 -12.74
N GLN A 123 5.92 -18.09 -13.37
CA GLN A 123 5.74 -18.56 -14.74
C GLN A 123 4.51 -19.46 -14.84
#